data_AF-A0AAN7H7M0-F1
#
_entry.id   AF-A0AAN7H7M0-F1
#
_cell.length_a   1.000
_cell.length_b   1.000
_cell.length_c   1.000
_cell.angle_alpha   90.00
_cell.angle_beta   90.00
_cell.angle_gamma   90.00
#
_symmetry.space_group_name_H-M   'P 1'
#
loop_
_entity.id
_entity.type
_entity.pdbx_description
1 polymer ?
#
loop_
_entity_poly.entity_id
_entity_poly.type
_entity_poly.pdbx_seq_one_letter_code
_entity_poly.pdbx_strand_id
1 'polypeptide(L)'
;EKRILGIRISILLFIITGLLVLVIAALGLIGGLLASKIASLESEVTAPTSTTKNSTGAGTGTDAAPAAATTNIEVTDFRYVGCYVDDLERVLSGIQKTDSRLTNQGCAGYCVGFKYFGTESGTACYCGQTIPKRAVVANDWNCNTQCEGRKGTKAEVCGGDFYISIWER
;
A
#
# COMPACT_ATOMS: atom_id res chain seq x y z
N GLU A 1 -45.30 0.28 41.21
CA GLU A 1 -44.13 1.00 40.65
C GLU A 1 -42.90 0.12 40.77
N LYS A 2 -42.16 -0.10 39.69
CA LYS A 2 -40.92 -0.90 39.74
C LYS A 2 -39.79 0.00 40.29
N ARG A 3 -39.09 -0.48 41.32
CA ARG A 3 -37.93 0.19 41.93
C ARG A 3 -36.71 -0.68 41.71
N ILE A 4 -35.59 -0.07 41.37
CA ILE A 4 -34.27 -0.72 41.27
C ILE A 4 -33.37 0.02 42.25
N LEU A 5 -32.75 -0.71 43.18
CA LEU A 5 -31.87 -0.13 44.20
C LEU A 5 -32.54 0.98 45.05
N GLY A 6 -33.85 0.83 45.34
CA GLY A 6 -34.63 1.81 46.10
C GLY A 6 -35.13 3.02 45.31
N ILE A 7 -34.61 3.26 44.11
CA ILE A 7 -34.94 4.38 43.24
C ILE A 7 -36.08 3.98 42.28
N ARG A 8 -37.04 4.87 42.05
CA ARG A 8 -38.11 4.64 41.05
C ARG A 8 -37.49 4.49 39.67
N ILE A 9 -37.91 3.49 38.88
CA ILE A 9 -37.38 3.29 37.52
C ILE A 9 -37.51 4.55 36.67
N SER A 10 -38.58 5.33 36.81
CA SER A 10 -38.72 6.61 36.10
C SER A 10 -37.57 7.57 36.41
N ILE A 11 -37.16 7.68 37.68
CA ILE A 11 -36.03 8.52 38.11
C ILE A 11 -34.71 7.97 37.56
N LEU A 12 -34.52 6.65 37.58
CA LEU A 12 -33.33 6.01 37.04
C LEU A 12 -33.21 6.26 35.52
N LEU A 13 -34.32 6.17 34.78
CA LEU A 13 -34.36 6.47 33.35
C LEU A 13 -34.02 7.94 33.07
N PHE A 14 -34.52 8.88 33.88
CA PHE A 14 -34.15 10.30 33.76
C PHE A 14 -32.66 10.55 34.02
N ILE A 15 -32.05 9.85 34.97
CA ILE A 15 -30.61 9.98 35.25
C ILE A 15 -29.78 9.43 34.07
N ILE A 16 -30.15 8.25 33.53
CA ILE A 16 -29.45 7.64 32.41
C ILE A 16 -29.55 8.49 31.15
N THR A 17 -30.74 9.01 30.81
CA THR A 17 -30.90 9.89 29.65
C THR A 17 -30.15 11.21 29.82
N GLY A 18 -30.14 11.78 31.02
CA GLY A 18 -29.34 12.97 31.33
C GLY A 18 -27.83 12.75 31.18
N LEU A 19 -27.31 11.65 31.73
CA LEU A 19 -25.89 11.28 31.57
C LEU A 19 -25.52 11.04 30.11
N LEU A 20 -26.38 10.35 29.34
CA LEU A 20 -26.16 10.12 27.92
C LEU A 20 -26.07 11.42 27.11
N VAL A 21 -26.98 12.38 27.38
CA VAL A 21 -26.96 13.70 26.72
C VAL A 21 -25.70 14.49 27.07
N LEU A 22 -25.24 14.43 28.32
CA LEU A 22 -23.99 15.08 28.74
C LEU A 22 -22.75 14.48 28.06
N VAL A 23 -22.69 13.15 27.90
CA VAL A 23 -21.60 12.47 27.18
C VAL A 23 -21.59 12.85 25.71
N ILE A 24 -22.76 12.90 25.06
CA ILE A 24 -22.89 13.32 23.64
C ILE A 24 -22.42 14.77 23.47
N ALA A 25 -22.81 15.69 24.37
CA ALA A 25 -22.37 17.08 24.31
C ALA A 25 -20.84 17.22 24.51
N ALA A 26 -20.25 16.42 25.41
CA ALA A 26 -18.80 16.42 25.62
C ALA A 26 -18.02 15.87 24.40
N LEU A 27 -18.54 14.83 23.73
CA LEU A 27 -17.95 14.30 22.49
C LEU A 27 -18.04 15.31 21.34
N GLY A 28 -19.14 16.09 21.26
CA GLY A 28 -19.30 17.15 20.26
C GLY A 28 -18.27 18.28 20.39
N LEU A 29 -17.81 18.60 21.60
CA LEU A 29 -16.77 19.61 21.83
C LEU A 29 -15.38 19.14 21.37
N ILE A 30 -15.12 17.83 21.34
CA ILE A 30 -13.83 17.26 20.90
C ILE A 30 -13.77 17.18 19.35
N GLY A 31 -14.93 17.11 18.67
CA GLY A 31 -15.01 17.12 17.20
C GLY A 31 -14.69 18.46 16.53
N GLY A 32 -14.68 19.57 17.27
CA GLY A 32 -14.46 20.92 16.74
C GLY A 32 -13.01 21.32 16.46
N LEU A 33 -12.01 20.56 16.92
CA LEU A 33 -10.59 20.90 16.75
C LEU A 33 -9.90 20.21 15.55
N LEU A 34 -10.56 19.27 14.89
CA LEU A 34 -10.01 18.51 13.74
C LEU A 34 -10.55 18.96 12.38
N ALA A 35 -11.63 19.75 12.34
CA ALA A 35 -12.22 20.22 11.07
C ALA A 35 -11.39 21.31 10.36
N SER A 36 -10.58 22.09 11.10
CA SER A 36 -9.86 23.23 10.54
C SER A 36 -8.60 22.87 9.73
N LYS A 37 -8.19 21.59 9.73
CA LYS A 37 -6.95 21.14 9.05
C LYS A 37 -7.17 20.37 7.74
N ILE A 38 -8.42 20.12 7.36
CA ILE A 38 -8.77 19.32 6.16
C ILE A 38 -9.11 20.22 4.94
N ALA A 39 -9.41 21.50 5.14
CA ALA A 39 -9.81 22.42 4.07
C ALA A 39 -8.66 22.96 3.19
N SER A 40 -7.42 22.47 3.34
CA SER A 40 -6.26 23.02 2.61
C SER A 40 -5.59 22.06 1.61
N LEU A 41 -6.17 20.88 1.32
CA LEU A 41 -5.58 19.89 0.40
C LEU A 41 -6.41 19.60 -0.87
N GLU A 42 -7.58 20.22 -1.08
CA GLU A 42 -8.44 19.97 -2.26
C GLU A 42 -8.32 21.02 -3.38
N SER A 43 -7.12 21.52 -3.66
CA SER A 43 -6.91 22.43 -4.79
C SER A 43 -5.74 22.03 -5.67
N GLU A 44 -5.72 20.79 -6.17
CA GLU A 44 -4.90 20.45 -7.36
C GLU A 44 -5.33 19.19 -8.13
N VAL A 45 -6.64 18.93 -8.30
CA VAL A 45 -7.12 17.95 -9.29
C VAL A 45 -8.18 18.57 -10.18
N THR A 46 -7.75 19.57 -10.95
CA THR A 46 -8.46 20.01 -12.15
C THR A 46 -8.09 19.05 -13.27
N ALA A 47 -8.98 18.08 -13.53
CA ALA A 47 -8.97 17.29 -14.75
C ALA A 47 -9.18 18.18 -15.99
N PRO A 48 -8.62 17.81 -17.14
CA PRO A 48 -9.27 18.04 -18.41
C PRO A 48 -9.75 16.72 -19.02
N THR A 49 -11.07 16.63 -19.20
CA THR A 49 -11.76 15.69 -20.06
C THR A 49 -11.26 15.79 -21.50
N SER A 50 -10.99 14.66 -22.15
CA SER A 50 -10.85 14.56 -23.61
C SER A 50 -11.34 13.19 -24.09
N THR A 51 -12.64 13.15 -24.38
CA THR A 51 -13.30 12.53 -25.54
C THR A 51 -12.95 11.08 -25.96
N THR A 52 -14.01 10.26 -25.90
CA THR A 52 -14.22 8.95 -26.54
C THR A 52 -13.74 8.82 -27.98
N LYS A 53 -13.08 7.70 -28.31
CA LYS A 53 -13.28 6.98 -29.59
C LYS A 53 -13.15 5.47 -29.40
N ASN A 54 -14.22 4.80 -29.82
CA ASN A 54 -14.37 3.38 -30.04
C ASN A 54 -13.49 2.93 -31.22
N SER A 55 -12.67 1.90 -31.05
CA SER A 55 -12.13 1.12 -32.18
C SER A 55 -11.81 -0.31 -31.75
N THR A 56 -12.63 -1.22 -32.24
CA THR A 56 -12.37 -2.65 -32.41
C THR A 56 -11.12 -2.85 -33.27
N GLY A 57 -10.17 -3.67 -32.84
CA GLY A 57 -8.99 -4.03 -33.62
C GLY A 57 -8.14 -5.08 -32.92
N ALA A 58 -8.20 -6.31 -33.43
CA ALA A 58 -7.25 -7.38 -33.12
C ALA A 58 -5.89 -7.09 -33.77
N GLY A 59 -4.78 -7.43 -33.09
CA GLY A 59 -3.45 -7.43 -33.72
C GLY A 59 -2.28 -7.36 -32.74
N THR A 60 -1.64 -8.52 -32.53
CA THR A 60 -0.19 -8.80 -32.55
C THR A 60 0.82 -7.93 -31.78
N GLY A 61 1.65 -8.62 -31.00
CA GLY A 61 2.57 -8.05 -30.03
C GLY A 61 3.71 -7.17 -30.58
N THR A 62 4.21 -6.33 -29.68
CA THR A 62 5.58 -5.83 -29.69
C THR A 62 5.98 -5.59 -28.23
N ASP A 63 7.16 -6.09 -27.84
CA ASP A 63 7.72 -6.10 -26.50
C ASP A 63 8.00 -4.67 -25.97
N ALA A 64 6.97 -3.94 -25.56
CA ALA A 64 7.13 -2.72 -24.77
C ALA A 64 7.37 -3.12 -23.30
N ALA A 65 8.56 -2.83 -22.78
CA ALA A 65 8.78 -2.82 -21.34
C ALA A 65 7.70 -1.96 -20.68
N PRO A 66 7.03 -2.42 -19.60
CA PRO A 66 5.98 -1.64 -18.96
C PRO A 66 6.57 -0.30 -18.52
N ALA A 67 5.81 0.77 -18.78
CA ALA A 67 6.16 2.12 -18.35
C ALA A 67 6.51 2.09 -16.86
N ALA A 68 7.65 2.69 -16.49
CA ALA A 68 8.12 2.71 -15.11
C ALA A 68 7.02 3.26 -14.19
N ALA A 69 6.52 2.40 -13.30
CA ALA A 69 5.61 2.83 -12.26
C ALA A 69 6.35 3.78 -11.30
N THR A 70 5.67 4.83 -10.84
CA THR A 70 6.26 5.84 -9.95
C THR A 70 5.98 5.51 -8.49
N THR A 71 7.04 5.41 -7.68
CA THR A 71 6.98 5.28 -6.22
C THR A 71 7.80 6.40 -5.58
N ASN A 72 7.46 6.80 -4.35
CA ASN A 72 8.23 7.76 -3.55
C ASN A 72 9.37 7.12 -2.76
N ILE A 73 9.64 5.83 -3.00
CA ILE A 73 10.73 5.08 -2.38
C ILE A 73 11.98 5.25 -3.25
N GLU A 74 13.01 5.84 -2.68
CA GLU A 74 14.32 5.98 -3.32
C GLU A 74 15.21 4.78 -2.99
N VAL A 75 15.73 4.13 -4.03
CA VAL A 75 16.74 3.08 -3.93
C VAL A 75 17.91 3.49 -4.80
N THR A 76 19.11 3.58 -4.23
CA THR A 76 20.29 4.05 -4.97
C THR A 76 20.58 3.14 -6.16
N ASP A 77 20.76 3.75 -7.34
CA ASP A 77 21.02 3.09 -8.63
C ASP A 77 19.91 2.17 -9.14
N PHE A 78 18.70 2.24 -8.60
CA PHE A 78 17.58 1.43 -9.07
C PHE A 78 16.30 2.25 -9.19
N ARG A 79 15.52 1.99 -10.25
CA ARG A 79 14.17 2.49 -10.41
C ARG A 79 13.15 1.37 -10.25
N TYR A 80 11.98 1.71 -9.72
CA TYR A 80 10.86 0.78 -9.67
C TYR A 80 10.36 0.49 -11.09
N VAL A 81 10.16 -0.79 -11.38
CA VAL A 81 9.65 -1.26 -12.67
C VAL A 81 8.15 -1.50 -12.58
N GLY A 82 7.71 -2.15 -11.50
CA GLY A 82 6.31 -2.46 -11.28
C GLY A 82 6.11 -3.67 -10.35
N CYS A 83 4.84 -3.93 -10.06
CA CYS A 83 4.39 -5.09 -9.31
C CYS A 83 4.09 -6.24 -10.27
N TYR A 84 4.55 -7.44 -9.95
CA TYR A 84 4.32 -8.64 -10.75
C TYR A 84 3.73 -9.75 -9.90
N VAL A 85 2.88 -10.59 -10.50
CA VAL A 85 2.48 -11.87 -9.90
C VAL A 85 3.71 -12.76 -9.82
N ASP A 86 3.98 -13.33 -8.65
CA ASP A 86 5.05 -14.30 -8.43
C ASP A 86 4.49 -15.63 -7.94
N ASP A 87 5.11 -16.72 -8.38
CA ASP A 87 4.64 -18.07 -8.09
C ASP A 87 5.83 -19.04 -7.89
N LEU A 88 5.57 -20.35 -7.93
CA LEU A 88 6.62 -21.36 -7.78
C LEU A 88 7.69 -21.26 -8.88
N GLU A 89 7.29 -20.85 -10.07
CA GLU A 89 8.19 -20.49 -11.16
C GLU A 89 8.51 -18.99 -11.02
N ARG A 90 9.51 -18.68 -10.19
CA ARG A 90 9.85 -17.31 -9.81
C ARG A 90 10.05 -16.37 -10.99
N VAL A 91 9.57 -15.13 -10.86
CA VAL A 91 9.83 -14.07 -11.85
C VAL A 91 11.32 -13.72 -11.92
N LEU A 92 12.01 -13.70 -10.78
CA LEU A 92 13.46 -13.53 -10.70
C LEU A 92 14.09 -14.84 -10.20
N SER A 93 14.82 -15.52 -11.08
CA SER A 93 15.36 -16.87 -10.84
C SER A 93 16.85 -16.92 -10.47
N GLY A 94 17.44 -15.79 -10.07
CA GLY A 94 18.83 -15.73 -9.59
C GLY A 94 18.96 -16.17 -8.13
N ILE A 95 19.90 -15.53 -7.41
CA ILE A 95 20.07 -15.78 -5.97
C ILE A 95 18.93 -15.14 -5.17
N GLN A 96 18.62 -15.72 -4.01
CA GLN A 96 17.57 -15.23 -3.12
C GLN A 96 17.96 -15.38 -1.65
N LYS A 97 17.35 -14.54 -0.80
CA LYS A 97 17.43 -14.66 0.66
C LYS A 97 16.12 -14.27 1.32
N THR A 98 15.92 -14.74 2.54
CA THR A 98 14.92 -14.22 3.47
C THR A 98 15.62 -13.42 4.56
N ASP A 99 15.09 -12.24 4.89
CA ASP A 99 15.69 -11.30 5.83
C ASP A 99 14.59 -10.69 6.71
N SER A 100 14.65 -10.93 8.03
CA SER A 100 13.68 -10.38 8.99
C SER A 100 13.84 -8.86 9.22
N ARG A 101 14.84 -8.23 8.59
CA ARG A 101 15.05 -6.78 8.58
C ARG A 101 15.21 -6.27 7.15
N LEU A 102 14.49 -6.87 6.20
CA LEU A 102 14.59 -6.51 4.80
C LEU A 102 14.25 -5.03 4.58
N THR A 103 15.02 -4.38 3.71
CA THR A 103 14.73 -3.07 3.12
C THR A 103 14.96 -3.15 1.62
N ASN A 104 14.36 -2.26 0.81
CA ASN A 104 14.62 -2.27 -0.63
C ASN A 104 16.10 -2.01 -0.92
N GLN A 105 16.72 -1.05 -0.23
CA GLN A 105 18.15 -0.78 -0.35
C GLN A 105 19.01 -1.98 0.10
N GLY A 106 18.60 -2.69 1.14
CA GLY A 106 19.26 -3.90 1.61
C GLY A 106 19.17 -5.05 0.60
N CYS A 107 18.06 -5.15 -0.14
CA CYS A 107 17.91 -6.11 -1.23
C CYS A 107 18.76 -5.72 -2.44
N ALA A 108 18.76 -4.44 -2.82
CA ALA A 108 19.62 -3.91 -3.89
C ALA A 108 21.11 -4.20 -3.63
N GLY A 109 21.57 -4.01 -2.39
CA GLY A 109 22.94 -4.32 -1.97
C GLY A 109 23.27 -5.81 -1.95
N TYR A 110 22.28 -6.68 -1.71
CA TYR A 110 22.45 -8.13 -1.84
C TYR A 110 22.55 -8.55 -3.31
N CYS A 111 21.79 -7.90 -4.19
CA CYS A 111 21.76 -8.18 -5.63
C CYS A 111 22.84 -7.42 -6.44
N VAL A 112 23.99 -7.12 -5.84
CA VAL A 112 25.12 -6.55 -6.57
C VAL A 112 25.53 -7.47 -7.72
N GLY A 113 25.65 -6.90 -8.92
CA GLY A 113 25.96 -7.64 -10.16
C GLY A 113 24.73 -8.17 -10.91
N PHE A 114 23.52 -8.00 -10.38
CA PHE A 114 22.28 -8.31 -11.08
C PHE A 114 21.63 -7.06 -11.64
N LYS A 115 20.98 -7.20 -12.81
CA LYS A 115 20.21 -6.13 -13.44
C LYS A 115 18.94 -5.78 -12.65
N TYR A 116 18.32 -6.79 -12.06
CA TYR A 116 17.08 -6.66 -11.31
C TYR A 116 17.23 -7.19 -9.89
N PHE A 117 16.55 -6.53 -8.96
CA PHE A 117 16.16 -7.13 -7.69
C PHE A 117 14.65 -7.09 -7.53
N GLY A 118 14.12 -7.91 -6.65
CA GLY A 118 12.73 -7.85 -6.26
C GLY A 118 12.52 -8.24 -4.81
N THR A 119 11.47 -7.66 -4.22
CA THR A 119 11.06 -7.89 -2.84
C THR A 119 9.65 -8.46 -2.80
N GLU A 120 9.43 -9.45 -1.93
CA GLU A 120 8.14 -10.16 -1.79
C GLU A 120 7.83 -10.38 -0.29
N SER A 121 6.54 -10.27 0.07
CA SER A 121 6.01 -10.55 1.42
C SER A 121 6.80 -9.88 2.57
N GLY A 122 7.38 -8.70 2.33
CA GLY A 122 8.09 -7.91 3.34
C GLY A 122 9.45 -8.44 3.81
N THR A 123 9.82 -9.68 3.46
CA THR A 123 11.03 -10.37 3.97
C THR A 123 11.86 -11.09 2.92
N ALA A 124 11.27 -11.45 1.77
CA ALA A 124 11.98 -12.16 0.73
C ALA A 124 12.63 -11.18 -0.26
N CYS A 125 13.85 -11.50 -0.67
CA CYS A 125 14.66 -10.75 -1.61
C CYS A 125 15.16 -11.69 -2.71
N TYR A 126 14.93 -11.31 -3.96
CA TYR A 126 15.30 -12.07 -5.15
C TYR A 126 16.14 -11.21 -6.09
N CYS A 127 17.10 -11.84 -6.77
CA CYS A 127 17.92 -11.20 -7.77
C CYS A 127 17.67 -11.85 -9.14
N GLY A 128 17.85 -11.11 -10.23
CA GLY A 128 17.72 -11.68 -11.57
C GLY A 128 18.38 -10.84 -12.65
N GLN A 129 18.69 -11.47 -13.78
CA GLN A 129 19.22 -10.78 -14.97
C GLN A 129 18.12 -10.44 -15.98
N THR A 130 16.98 -11.10 -15.90
CA THR A 130 15.87 -10.98 -16.84
C THR A 130 14.53 -11.12 -16.13
N ILE A 131 13.51 -10.45 -16.63
CA ILE A 131 12.11 -10.73 -16.31
C ILE A 131 11.58 -11.63 -17.45
N PRO A 132 11.05 -12.84 -17.16
CA PRO A 132 10.57 -13.76 -18.19
C PRO A 132 9.34 -13.18 -18.90
N LYS A 133 9.17 -13.50 -20.19
CA LYS A 133 8.02 -13.00 -20.99
C LYS A 133 6.65 -13.42 -20.45
N ARG A 134 6.59 -14.50 -19.65
CA ARG A 134 5.36 -14.95 -18.99
C ARG A 134 4.99 -14.13 -17.74
N ALA A 135 5.87 -13.26 -17.26
CA ALA A 135 5.63 -12.47 -16.06
C ALA A 135 4.39 -11.59 -16.27
N VAL A 136 3.47 -11.65 -15.31
CA VAL A 136 2.21 -10.90 -15.36
C VAL A 136 2.33 -9.67 -14.48
N VAL A 137 2.15 -8.49 -15.07
CA VAL A 137 2.09 -7.23 -14.31
C VAL A 137 0.81 -7.23 -13.48
N ALA A 138 0.95 -7.00 -12.17
CA ALA A 138 -0.14 -6.81 -11.24
C ALA A 138 -0.36 -5.31 -10.97
N ASN A 139 -1.49 -4.98 -10.35
CA ASN A 139 -1.67 -3.62 -9.85
C ASN A 139 -0.74 -3.40 -8.64
N ASP A 140 -0.12 -2.22 -8.55
CA ASP A 140 0.77 -1.82 -7.46
C ASP A 140 0.15 -1.96 -6.06
N TRP A 141 -1.18 -1.89 -5.91
CA TRP A 141 -1.82 -2.12 -4.61
C TRP A 141 -1.59 -3.54 -4.08
N ASN A 142 -1.28 -4.52 -4.94
CA ASN A 142 -0.91 -5.87 -4.51
C ASN A 142 0.50 -5.91 -3.89
N CYS A 143 1.35 -4.94 -4.24
CA CYS A 143 2.71 -4.79 -3.72
C CYS A 143 2.75 -3.76 -2.58
N ASN A 144 1.87 -3.92 -1.58
CA ASN A 144 1.71 -2.97 -0.48
C ASN A 144 2.16 -3.50 0.90
N THR A 145 2.78 -4.68 0.96
CA THR A 145 3.32 -5.24 2.20
C THR A 145 4.52 -4.43 2.66
N GLN A 146 4.53 -3.99 3.92
CA GLN A 146 5.64 -3.23 4.47
C GLN A 146 6.91 -4.09 4.55
N CYS A 147 8.05 -3.49 4.24
CA CYS A 147 9.35 -4.10 4.50
C CYS A 147 9.54 -4.31 6.01
N GLU A 148 9.98 -5.49 6.42
CA GLU A 148 10.17 -5.78 7.86
C GLU A 148 11.22 -4.88 8.52
N GLY A 149 12.27 -4.52 7.79
CA GLY A 149 13.35 -3.66 8.27
C GLY A 149 13.00 -2.17 8.35
N ARG A 150 11.86 -1.75 7.80
CA ARG A 150 11.50 -0.33 7.71
C ARG A 150 9.99 -0.14 7.73
N LYS A 151 9.44 0.07 8.94
CA LYS A 151 8.01 0.21 9.26
C LYS A 151 7.65 1.61 9.79
N GLY A 152 6.35 1.83 10.01
CA GLY A 152 5.83 3.04 10.67
C GLY A 152 5.91 4.29 9.80
N THR A 153 6.31 5.42 10.38
CA THR A 153 6.33 6.74 9.69
C THR A 153 7.38 6.85 8.58
N LYS A 154 8.30 5.88 8.48
CA LYS A 154 9.31 5.78 7.43
C LYS A 154 9.12 4.52 6.57
N ALA A 155 7.94 3.91 6.62
CA ALA A 155 7.67 2.65 5.95
C ALA A 155 7.97 2.71 4.46
N GLU A 156 8.54 1.63 3.96
CA GLU A 156 8.59 1.32 2.53
C GLU A 156 7.87 0.00 2.29
N VAL A 157 7.45 -0.23 1.05
CA VAL A 157 6.78 -1.47 0.63
C VAL A 157 7.77 -2.41 -0.04
N CYS A 158 7.60 -3.71 0.21
CA CYS A 158 8.45 -4.82 -0.22
C CYS A 158 7.59 -5.95 -0.78
N GLY A 159 6.88 -5.68 -1.89
CA GLY A 159 6.01 -6.64 -2.55
C GLY A 159 4.71 -6.90 -1.79
N GLY A 160 4.18 -8.11 -1.98
CA GLY A 160 2.97 -8.65 -1.38
C GLY A 160 3.07 -10.16 -1.26
N ASP A 161 2.03 -10.80 -0.73
CA ASP A 161 1.96 -12.26 -0.72
C ASP A 161 1.71 -12.75 -2.15
N PHE A 162 2.67 -13.47 -2.74
CA PHE A 162 2.66 -13.88 -4.16
C PHE A 162 2.76 -12.71 -5.15
N TYR A 163 3.24 -11.55 -4.70
CA TYR A 163 3.49 -10.40 -5.57
C TYR A 163 4.87 -9.82 -5.31
N ILE A 164 5.66 -9.68 -6.37
CA ILE A 164 7.03 -9.19 -6.29
C ILE A 164 7.12 -7.75 -6.82
N SER A 165 7.67 -6.85 -6.00
CA SER A 165 8.05 -5.50 -6.43
C SER A 165 9.38 -5.59 -7.15
N ILE A 166 9.43 -5.31 -8.46
CA ILE A 166 10.67 -5.39 -9.25
C ILE A 166 11.29 -4.01 -9.42
N TRP A 167 12.62 -4.00 -9.31
CA TRP A 167 13.47 -2.83 -9.45
C TRP A 167 14.59 -3.11 -10.45
N GLU A 168 14.93 -2.14 -11.27
CA GLU A 168 15.94 -2.24 -12.35
C GLU A 168 16.99 -1.16 -12.20
N ARG A 169 18.25 -1.53 -12.45
CA ARG A 169 19.37 -0.58 -12.53
C ARG A 169 19.42 0.17 -13.85
#